data_AF-A0A968J6B7-F1
#
_entry.id   AF-A0A968J6B7-F1
#
_cell.length_a   1.000
_cell.length_b   1.000
_cell.length_c   1.000
_cell.angle_alpha   90.00
_cell.angle_beta   90.00
_cell.angle_gamma   90.00
#
_symmetry.space_group_name_H-M   'P 1'
#
loop_
_entity.id
_entity.type
_entity.pdbx_description
1 polymer ?
#
loop_
_entity_poly.entity_id
_entity_poly.type
_entity_poly.pdbx_seq_one_letter_code
_entity_poly.pdbx_strand_id
1 'polypeptide(L)'
;MYKEFDLHVSGHACHEDLKLLFSLARPDYLMPIHGDHFMLRKVGELGMKMGIPFEKNLLVENNRIIELASNSINVTEELVGEGYILVDGTGVGSVSELVLEERRQMATQGSLVLVLLVNKSKKLVGGPEIISRGFVYMKSTTGLF
;
A
#
# COMPACT_ATOMS: atom_id res chain seq x y z
N MET A 1 -39.52 -5.93 1.66
CA MET A 1 -38.12 -5.51 1.88
C MET A 1 -37.43 -6.68 2.55
N TYR A 2 -36.74 -7.52 1.77
CA TYR A 2 -36.12 -8.73 2.29
C TYR A 2 -34.97 -8.32 3.23
N LYS A 3 -35.01 -8.77 4.48
CA LYS A 3 -33.83 -8.79 5.36
C LYS A 3 -32.75 -9.55 4.60
N GLU A 4 -31.67 -8.90 4.23
CA GLU A 4 -30.46 -9.59 3.80
C GLU A 4 -30.08 -10.58 4.91
N PHE A 5 -30.01 -11.87 4.57
CA PHE A 5 -29.44 -12.85 5.47
C PHE A 5 -27.94 -12.55 5.55
N ASP A 6 -27.47 -12.27 6.76
CA ASP A 6 -26.06 -12.05 7.06
C ASP A 6 -25.33 -13.41 6.99
N LEU A 7 -24.98 -13.81 5.77
CA LEU A 7 -24.34 -15.10 5.46
C LEU A 7 -22.81 -14.99 5.45
N HIS A 8 -22.26 -13.81 5.76
CA HIS A 8 -20.83 -13.57 5.78
C HIS A 8 -20.38 -13.18 7.18
N VAL A 9 -19.23 -13.71 7.60
CA VAL A 9 -18.57 -13.33 8.85
C VAL A 9 -17.11 -13.05 8.57
N SER A 10 -16.54 -12.15 9.38
CA SER A 10 -15.10 -11.91 9.38
C SER A 10 -14.34 -13.19 9.73
N GLY A 11 -13.23 -13.45 9.03
CA GLY A 11 -12.25 -14.46 9.42
C GLY A 11 -11.30 -14.00 10.54
N HIS A 12 -11.38 -12.73 10.95
CA HIS A 12 -10.55 -12.12 11.99
C HIS A 12 -11.30 -11.93 13.30
N ALA A 13 -10.56 -12.09 14.40
CA ALA A 13 -11.01 -11.85 15.77
C ALA A 13 -11.56 -10.42 15.96
N CYS A 14 -12.71 -10.31 16.63
CA CYS A 14 -13.24 -9.03 17.06
C CYS A 14 -12.63 -8.58 18.40
N HIS A 15 -13.07 -7.43 18.94
CA HIS A 15 -12.53 -6.90 20.19
C HIS A 15 -12.72 -7.88 21.36
N GLU A 16 -13.87 -8.53 21.46
CA GLU A 16 -14.18 -9.49 22.52
C GLU A 16 -13.33 -10.76 22.43
N ASP A 17 -13.02 -11.22 21.21
CA ASP A 17 -12.14 -12.36 20.99
C ASP A 17 -10.69 -12.05 21.41
N LEU A 18 -10.21 -10.83 21.08
CA LEU A 18 -8.89 -10.36 21.52
C LEU A 18 -8.83 -10.22 23.04
N LYS A 19 -9.93 -9.77 23.68
CA LYS A 19 -9.99 -9.73 25.15
C LYS A 19 -9.86 -11.13 25.75
N LEU A 20 -10.61 -12.09 25.20
CA LEU A 20 -10.52 -13.49 25.63
C LEU A 20 -9.08 -14.01 25.47
N LEU A 21 -8.43 -13.73 24.34
CA LEU A 21 -7.04 -14.11 24.10
C LEU A 21 -6.10 -13.51 25.16
N PHE A 22 -6.21 -12.21 25.46
CA PHE A 22 -5.35 -11.56 26.45
C PHE A 22 -5.57 -12.13 27.86
N SER A 23 -6.82 -12.42 28.23
CA SER A 23 -7.14 -13.05 29.52
C SER A 23 -6.59 -14.47 29.65
N LEU A 24 -6.54 -15.24 28.55
CA LEU A 24 -6.01 -16.61 28.55
C LEU A 24 -4.48 -16.62 28.54
N ALA A 25 -3.88 -15.86 27.62
CA ALA A 25 -2.43 -15.84 27.41
C ALA A 25 -1.67 -15.11 28.51
N ARG A 26 -2.30 -14.09 29.13
CA ARG A 26 -1.67 -13.21 30.15
C ARG A 26 -0.27 -12.75 29.74
N PRO A 27 -0.14 -12.06 28.59
CA PRO A 27 1.15 -11.74 28.03
C PRO A 27 1.92 -10.73 28.89
N ASP A 28 3.22 -10.93 29.05
CA ASP A 28 4.10 -9.93 29.63
C ASP A 28 4.24 -8.70 28.72
N TYR A 29 4.33 -8.92 27.41
CA TYR A 29 4.41 -7.88 26.38
C TYR A 29 3.40 -8.14 25.27
N LEU A 30 2.86 -7.07 24.69
CA LEU A 30 1.94 -7.14 23.56
C LEU A 30 2.61 -6.51 22.34
N MET A 31 2.72 -7.26 21.24
CA MET A 31 3.12 -6.73 19.94
C MET A 31 1.97 -6.95 18.95
N PRO A 32 1.15 -5.94 18.67
CA PRO A 32 0.12 -6.05 17.65
C PRO A 32 0.76 -6.27 16.27
N ILE A 33 0.27 -7.26 15.53
CA ILE A 33 0.70 -7.54 14.15
C ILE A 33 -0.52 -7.64 13.22
N HIS A 34 -0.26 -7.64 11.91
CA HIS A 34 -1.27 -7.83 10.86
C HIS A 34 -2.42 -6.81 10.89
N GLY A 35 -2.15 -5.61 10.41
CA GLY A 35 -3.13 -4.56 10.20
C GLY A 35 -2.47 -3.22 9.88
N ASP A 36 -3.28 -2.26 9.45
CA ASP A 36 -2.79 -0.89 9.30
C ASP A 36 -2.42 -0.30 10.67
N HIS A 37 -1.54 0.71 10.66
CA HIS A 37 -1.05 1.35 11.87
C HIS A 37 -2.15 1.73 12.87
N PHE A 38 -3.28 2.26 12.38
CA PHE A 38 -4.41 2.62 13.25
C PHE A 38 -5.07 1.40 13.90
N MET A 39 -5.14 0.25 13.20
CA MET A 39 -5.69 -0.99 13.75
C MET A 39 -4.78 -1.53 14.85
N LEU A 40 -3.46 -1.57 14.59
CA LEU A 40 -2.46 -2.02 15.55
C LEU A 40 -2.49 -1.17 16.83
N ARG A 41 -2.62 0.15 16.67
CA ARG A 41 -2.81 1.08 17.79
C ARG A 41 -4.07 0.76 18.61
N LYS A 42 -5.19 0.40 17.96
CA LYS A 42 -6.44 0.03 18.65
C LYS A 42 -6.32 -1.28 19.44
N VAL A 43 -5.63 -2.27 18.89
CA VAL A 43 -5.30 -3.50 19.62
C VAL A 43 -4.44 -3.18 20.84
N GLY A 44 -3.47 -2.27 20.68
CA GLY A 44 -2.66 -1.77 21.77
C GLY A 44 -3.46 -1.07 22.88
N GLU A 45 -4.33 -0.14 22.51
CA GLU A 45 -5.25 0.55 23.43
C GLU A 45 -6.18 -0.44 24.15
N LEU A 46 -6.59 -1.53 23.49
CA LEU A 46 -7.36 -2.60 24.09
C LEU A 46 -6.54 -3.37 25.13
N GLY A 47 -5.29 -3.73 24.82
CA GLY A 47 -4.37 -4.37 25.76
C GLY A 47 -4.15 -3.53 27.02
N MET A 48 -4.01 -2.20 26.86
CA MET A 48 -3.90 -1.26 27.99
C MET A 48 -5.14 -1.29 28.89
N LYS A 49 -6.35 -1.32 28.30
CA LYS A 49 -7.60 -1.47 29.06
C LYS A 49 -7.69 -2.79 29.82
N MET A 50 -6.92 -3.79 29.41
CA MET A 50 -6.85 -5.10 30.06
C MET A 50 -5.68 -5.24 31.03
N GLY A 51 -4.97 -4.15 31.32
CA GLY A 51 -3.93 -4.10 32.34
C GLY A 51 -2.51 -4.34 31.82
N ILE A 52 -2.31 -4.43 30.50
CA ILE A 52 -0.96 -4.48 29.91
C ILE A 52 -0.39 -3.05 29.95
N PRO A 53 0.75 -2.80 30.64
CA PRO A 53 1.32 -1.45 30.71
C PRO A 53 1.67 -0.89 29.33
N PHE A 54 1.59 0.42 29.16
CA PHE A 54 1.89 1.10 27.89
C PHE A 54 3.30 0.79 27.39
N GLU A 55 4.26 0.74 28.32
CA GLU A 55 5.68 0.50 28.04
C GLU A 55 5.95 -0.93 27.56
N LYS A 56 4.99 -1.85 27.79
CA LYS A 56 5.07 -3.24 27.35
C LYS A 56 4.27 -3.50 26.07
N ASN A 57 3.75 -2.45 25.46
CA ASN A 57 3.02 -2.51 24.20
C ASN A 57 3.92 -2.02 23.06
N LEU A 58 4.34 -2.97 22.23
CA LEU A 58 5.35 -2.80 21.20
C LEU A 58 4.66 -2.50 19.86
N LEU A 59 4.43 -1.22 19.58
CA LEU A 59 3.96 -0.76 18.28
C LEU A 59 5.17 -0.55 17.36
N VAL A 60 5.44 -1.55 16.52
CA VAL A 60 6.68 -1.64 15.76
C VAL A 60 6.39 -1.63 14.26
N GLU A 61 7.24 -0.94 13.50
CA GLU A 61 7.17 -0.90 12.03
C GLU A 61 7.78 -2.15 11.40
N ASN A 62 7.42 -2.44 10.16
CA ASN A 62 8.07 -3.51 9.39
C ASN A 62 9.59 -3.31 9.37
N ASN A 63 10.32 -4.41 9.25
CA ASN A 63 11.79 -4.44 9.14
C ASN A 63 12.58 -4.04 10.39
N ARG A 64 11.92 -3.61 11.47
CA ARG A 64 12.56 -3.30 12.75
C ARG A 64 13.03 -4.56 13.47
N ILE A 65 14.24 -4.54 14.03
CA ILE A 65 14.75 -5.64 14.85
C ILE A 65 14.26 -5.52 16.30
N ILE A 66 13.80 -6.64 16.85
CA ILE A 66 13.44 -6.78 18.27
C ILE A 66 14.35 -7.83 18.90
N GLU A 67 15.11 -7.42 19.90
CA GLU A 67 15.96 -8.30 20.69
C GLU A 67 15.18 -8.83 21.90
N LEU A 68 15.07 -10.15 21.98
CA LEU A 68 14.40 -10.86 23.06
C LEU A 68 15.45 -11.54 23.94
N ALA A 69 15.52 -11.13 25.20
CA ALA A 69 16.31 -11.81 26.23
C ALA A 69 15.40 -12.28 27.36
N SER A 70 15.90 -13.17 28.23
CA SER A 70 15.09 -13.84 29.26
C SER A 70 14.28 -12.88 30.14
N ASN A 71 14.76 -11.66 30.38
CA ASN A 71 14.13 -10.67 31.26
C ASN A 71 13.98 -9.28 30.60
N SER A 72 14.24 -9.15 29.29
CA SER A 72 14.16 -7.83 28.64
C SER A 72 13.80 -7.95 27.16
N ILE A 73 13.07 -6.95 26.70
CA ILE A 73 12.84 -6.65 25.29
C ILE A 73 13.53 -5.34 24.97
N ASN A 74 14.25 -5.31 23.86
CA ASN A 74 14.83 -4.09 23.30
C ASN A 74 14.39 -3.96 21.83
N VAL A 75 13.73 -2.85 21.51
CA VAL A 75 13.42 -2.50 20.11
C VAL A 75 14.59 -1.66 19.61
N THR A 76 15.36 -2.17 18.66
CA THR A 76 16.59 -1.51 18.22
C THR A 76 16.28 -0.39 17.21
N GLU A 77 17.22 0.51 16.96
CA GLU A 77 17.07 1.48 15.87
C GLU A 77 17.41 0.89 14.48
N GLU A 78 17.79 -0.38 14.42
CA GLU A 78 18.20 -1.04 13.19
C GLU A 78 17.00 -1.52 12.37
N LEU A 79 17.06 -1.27 11.07
CA LEU A 79 16.10 -1.72 10.06
C LEU A 79 16.81 -2.70 9.11
N VAL A 80 16.18 -3.84 8.81
CA VAL A 80 16.73 -4.88 7.92
C VAL A 80 15.82 -5.21 6.76
N GLY A 81 16.43 -5.53 5.61
CA GLY A 81 15.73 -5.90 4.40
C GLY A 81 15.29 -4.71 3.53
N GLU A 82 14.89 -5.02 2.31
CA GLU A 82 14.34 -4.03 1.37
C GLU A 82 12.84 -3.84 1.62
N GLY A 83 12.29 -2.75 1.08
CA GLY A 83 10.86 -2.47 1.11
C GLY A 83 10.06 -3.39 0.17
N TYR A 84 9.02 -2.84 -0.44
CA TYR A 84 8.18 -3.61 -1.34
C TYR A 84 8.92 -4.00 -2.63
N ILE A 85 8.92 -5.31 -2.95
CA ILE A 85 9.30 -5.81 -4.26
C ILE A 85 8.04 -5.99 -5.10
N LEU A 86 7.94 -5.24 -6.19
CA LEU A 86 6.78 -5.27 -7.08
C LEU A 86 6.90 -6.42 -8.08
N VAL A 87 5.77 -7.09 -8.35
CA VAL A 87 5.68 -8.17 -9.33
C VAL A 87 4.67 -7.77 -10.40
N ASP A 88 5.10 -7.80 -11.67
CA ASP A 88 4.26 -7.50 -12.82
C ASP A 88 4.43 -8.59 -13.90
N GLY A 89 3.40 -9.41 -14.08
CA GLY A 89 3.44 -10.60 -14.93
C GLY A 89 4.54 -11.56 -14.50
N THR A 90 5.50 -11.82 -15.39
CA THR A 90 6.68 -12.66 -15.11
C THR A 90 7.87 -11.87 -14.55
N GLY A 91 7.77 -10.54 -14.45
CA GLY A 91 8.85 -9.67 -14.00
C GLY A 91 8.80 -9.44 -12.49
N VAL A 92 9.77 -9.99 -11.75
CA VAL A 92 9.97 -9.74 -10.31
C VAL A 92 10.93 -8.58 -10.13
N GLY A 93 10.54 -7.56 -9.36
CA GLY A 93 11.36 -6.35 -9.13
C GLY A 93 11.57 -5.50 -10.39
N SER A 94 10.85 -5.81 -11.48
CA SER A 94 11.02 -5.14 -12.77
C SER A 94 10.34 -3.77 -12.85
N VAL A 95 9.46 -3.47 -11.89
CA VAL A 95 8.73 -2.20 -11.80
C VAL A 95 9.36 -1.36 -10.70
N SER A 96 9.83 -0.17 -11.09
CA SER A 96 10.28 0.86 -10.15
C SER A 96 9.15 1.82 -9.81
N GLU A 97 9.34 2.63 -8.76
CA GLU A 97 8.39 3.68 -8.37
C GLU A 97 8.14 4.70 -9.49
N LEU A 98 9.16 5.02 -10.29
CA LEU A 98 9.01 5.90 -11.46
C LEU A 98 8.01 5.34 -12.48
N VAL A 99 8.06 4.03 -12.75
CA VAL A 99 7.13 3.38 -13.68
C VAL A 99 5.69 3.44 -13.13
N LEU A 100 5.50 3.29 -11.82
CA LEU A 100 4.18 3.45 -11.20
C LEU A 100 3.65 4.88 -11.34
N GLU A 101 4.51 5.89 -11.14
CA GLU A 101 4.12 7.29 -11.28
C GLU A 101 3.75 7.64 -12.72
N GLU A 102 4.53 7.17 -13.71
CA GLU A 102 4.17 7.31 -15.13
C GLU A 102 2.83 6.64 -15.46
N ARG A 103 2.57 5.44 -14.93
CA ARG A 103 1.27 4.75 -15.09
C ARG A 103 0.13 5.56 -14.47
N ARG A 104 0.34 6.14 -13.30
CA ARG A 104 -0.66 6.98 -12.62
C ARG A 104 -0.95 8.26 -13.42
N GLN A 105 0.07 8.92 -13.95
CA GLN A 105 -0.09 10.08 -14.82
C GLN A 105 -0.85 9.71 -16.10
N MET A 106 -0.46 8.64 -16.78
CA MET A 106 -1.19 8.15 -17.95
C MET A 106 -2.64 7.75 -17.65
N ALA A 107 -2.92 7.18 -16.48
CA ALA A 107 -4.27 6.80 -16.07
C ALA A 107 -5.16 8.01 -15.76
N THR A 108 -4.58 9.09 -15.23
CA THR A 108 -5.31 10.30 -14.81
C THR A 108 -5.41 11.36 -15.91
N GLN A 109 -4.40 11.45 -16.77
CA GLN A 109 -4.27 12.49 -17.80
C GLN A 109 -4.35 11.93 -19.23
N GLY A 110 -4.23 10.62 -19.43
CA GLY A 110 -4.07 10.03 -20.75
C GLY A 110 -2.70 10.31 -21.36
N SER A 111 -2.57 10.10 -22.67
CA SER A 111 -1.37 10.41 -23.43
C SER A 111 -1.70 11.01 -24.80
N LEU A 112 -0.80 11.87 -25.28
CA LEU A 112 -0.84 12.45 -26.60
C LEU A 112 0.55 12.29 -27.24
N VAL A 113 0.59 11.67 -28.41
CA VAL A 113 1.82 11.42 -29.17
C VAL A 113 1.77 12.25 -30.44
N LEU A 114 2.76 13.12 -30.63
CA LEU A 114 2.98 13.93 -31.82
C LEU A 114 4.08 13.31 -32.67
N VAL A 115 3.77 12.97 -33.92
CA VAL A 115 4.73 12.40 -34.87
C VAL A 115 5.04 13.43 -35.95
N LEU A 116 6.32 13.77 -36.10
CA LEU A 116 6.85 14.72 -37.09
C LEU A 116 7.95 14.02 -37.90
N LEU A 117 7.96 14.22 -39.21
CA LEU A 117 8.99 13.72 -40.11
C LEU A 117 9.90 14.86 -40.54
N VAL A 118 11.19 14.78 -40.21
CA VAL A 118 12.19 15.81 -40.51
C VAL A 118 13.31 15.21 -41.35
N ASN A 119 13.71 15.90 -42.42
CA ASN A 119 14.81 15.46 -43.27
C ASN A 119 16.19 15.89 -42.73
N LYS A 120 17.28 15.41 -43.35
CA LYS A 120 18.67 15.75 -42.96
C LYS A 120 18.96 17.25 -43.01
N SER A 121 18.23 18.01 -43.82
CA SER A 121 18.32 19.46 -43.93
C SER A 121 17.49 20.20 -42.86
N LYS A 122 17.01 19.49 -41.82
CA LYS A 122 16.13 20.02 -40.76
C LYS A 122 14.81 20.60 -41.28
N LYS A 123 14.36 20.19 -42.47
CA LYS A 123 13.05 20.59 -43.00
C LYS A 123 12.01 19.56 -42.62
N LEU A 124 10.85 20.03 -42.17
CA LEU A 124 9.67 19.18 -42.01
C LEU A 124 9.25 18.66 -43.38
N VAL A 125 9.11 17.35 -43.51
CA VAL A 125 8.73 16.65 -44.74
C VAL A 125 7.47 15.82 -44.56
N GLY A 126 6.89 15.79 -43.36
CA GLY A 126 5.59 15.17 -43.07
C GLY A 126 5.20 15.33 -41.59
N GLY A 127 3.91 15.14 -41.29
CA GLY A 127 3.30 15.43 -39.98
C GLY A 127 2.77 16.87 -39.87
N PRO A 128 2.21 17.28 -38.70
CA PRO A 128 2.05 16.50 -37.47
C PRO A 128 0.92 15.47 -37.55
N GLU A 129 1.20 14.23 -37.16
CA GLU A 129 0.16 13.26 -36.81
C GLU A 129 -0.02 13.25 -35.29
N ILE A 130 -1.27 13.39 -34.83
CA ILE A 130 -1.64 13.41 -33.40
C ILE A 130 -2.36 12.10 -33.07
N ILE A 131 -1.81 11.34 -32.13
CA ILE A 131 -2.43 10.14 -31.58
C ILE A 131 -2.77 10.41 -30.11
N SER A 132 -4.05 10.35 -29.76
CA SER A 132 -4.51 10.52 -28.37
C SER A 132 -5.07 9.21 -27.81
N ARG A 133 -4.71 8.87 -26.56
CA ARG A 133 -5.27 7.75 -25.79
C ARG A 133 -5.64 8.23 -24.40
N GLY A 134 -6.90 8.07 -23.99
CA GLY A 134 -7.36 8.44 -22.64
C GLY A 134 -7.36 9.94 -22.32
N PHE A 135 -6.83 10.80 -23.19
CA PHE A 135 -6.85 12.27 -23.02
C PHE A 135 -8.14 12.87 -23.58
N VAL A 136 -8.44 12.67 -24.88
CA VAL A 136 -9.73 13.09 -25.48
C VAL A 136 -10.22 12.11 -26.55
N TYR A 137 -11.55 12.00 -26.72
CA TYR A 137 -12.14 11.22 -27.81
C TYR A 137 -12.14 12.01 -29.12
N MET A 138 -11.16 11.74 -29.99
CA MET A 138 -10.95 12.52 -31.22
C MET A 138 -12.14 12.55 -32.20
N LYS A 139 -13.06 11.57 -32.14
CA LYS A 139 -14.23 11.54 -33.05
C LYS A 139 -15.34 12.53 -32.68
N SER A 140 -15.39 13.06 -31.45
CA SER A 140 -16.44 14.00 -31.02
C SER A 140 -15.95 15.42 -30.74
N THR A 141 -14.64 15.64 -30.77
CA THR A 141 -14.05 16.92 -30.34
C THR A 141 -13.60 17.72 -31.56
N THR A 142 -14.36 18.73 -31.94
CA THR A 142 -13.95 19.72 -32.95
C THR A 142 -13.29 20.91 -32.26
N GLY A 143 -12.06 21.27 -32.66
CA GLY A 143 -11.41 22.54 -32.25
C GLY A 143 -10.45 22.49 -31.05
N LEU A 144 -9.91 21.32 -30.68
CA LEU A 144 -8.92 21.22 -29.59
C LEU A 144 -7.46 21.36 -30.05
N PHE A 145 -7.21 21.39 -31.37
CA PHE A 145 -5.90 21.56 -32.00
C PHE A 145 -6.04 22.41 -33.26
#